data_AF-A0A951BFX7-F1
#
_entry.id   AF-A0A951BFX7-F1
#
_cell.length_a   1.000
_cell.length_b   1.000
_cell.length_c   1.000
_cell.angle_alpha   90.00
_cell.angle_beta   90.00
_cell.angle_gamma   90.00
#
_symmetry.space_group_name_H-M   'P 1'
#
loop_
_entity.id
_entity.type
_entity.pdbx_description
1 polymer ?
#
loop_
_entity_poly.entity_id
_entity_poly.type
_entity_poly.pdbx_seq_one_letter_code
_entity_poly.pdbx_strand_id
1 'polypeptide(L)'
;MAAPLVDVRDVLETFRRHQVLTEDWATVLSDAARSLDQASVDVVATPAVTHLAAQLRMLLANGLQTNAETVNRVADETQRILSQTRIPGIPRPEDEHWEFA
;
A
#
# COMPACT_ATOMS: atom_id res chain seq x y z
N MET A 1 -0.21 3.43 -14.77
CA MET A 1 -0.33 2.09 -14.13
C MET A 1 -0.19 2.26 -12.61
N ALA A 2 -1.23 2.78 -11.96
CA ALA A 2 -1.25 3.04 -10.50
C ALA A 2 -2.05 2.00 -9.70
N ALA A 3 -2.70 1.06 -10.40
CA ALA A 3 -3.57 0.03 -9.83
C ALA A 3 -2.97 -0.69 -8.61
N PRO A 4 -1.73 -1.21 -8.63
CA PRO A 4 -1.25 -2.05 -7.52
C PRO A 4 -1.11 -1.32 -6.18
N LEU A 5 -0.82 -0.01 -6.17
CA LEU A 5 -0.74 0.77 -4.93
C LEU A 5 -2.12 1.17 -4.41
N VAL A 6 -3.11 1.31 -5.29
CA VAL A 6 -4.51 1.58 -4.92
C VAL A 6 -5.12 0.36 -4.23
N ASP A 7 -4.87 -0.83 -4.77
CA ASP A 7 -5.38 -2.07 -4.20
C ASP A 7 -4.75 -2.37 -2.83
N VAL A 8 -3.44 -2.10 -2.68
CA VAL A 8 -2.76 -2.19 -1.36
C VAL A 8 -3.38 -1.22 -0.36
N ARG A 9 -3.64 0.02 -0.78
CA ARG A 9 -4.30 1.00 0.09
C ARG A 9 -5.65 0.48 0.55
N ASP A 10 -6.48 -0.01 -0.36
CA ASP A 10 -7.84 -0.50 -0.04
C ASP A 10 -7.84 -1.63 0.98
N VAL A 11 -6.93 -2.61 0.82
CA VAL A 11 -6.75 -3.73 1.76
C VAL A 11 -6.29 -3.23 3.13
N LEU A 12 -5.30 -2.33 3.18
CA LEU A 12 -4.76 -1.81 4.43
C LEU A 12 -5.78 -0.93 5.18
N GLU A 13 -6.54 -0.11 4.46
CA GLU A 13 -7.59 0.74 5.04
C GLU A 13 -8.77 -0.09 5.54
N THR A 14 -9.22 -1.07 4.76
CA THR A 14 -10.26 -2.02 5.17
C THR A 14 -9.86 -2.75 6.44
N PHE A 15 -8.61 -3.22 6.50
CA PHE A 15 -8.10 -3.87 7.71
C PHE A 15 -7.99 -2.90 8.88
N ARG A 16 -7.49 -1.67 8.69
CA ARG A 16 -7.41 -0.68 9.77
C ARG A 16 -8.77 -0.36 10.38
N ARG A 17 -9.78 -0.12 9.53
CA ARG A 17 -11.09 0.38 9.95
C ARG A 17 -12.02 -0.70 10.45
N HIS A 18 -12.04 -1.84 9.76
CA HIS A 18 -12.98 -2.92 10.04
C HIS A 18 -12.32 -4.10 10.76
N GLN A 19 -10.98 -4.13 10.87
CA GLN A 19 -10.22 -5.29 11.37
C GLN A 19 -10.54 -6.58 10.58
N VAL A 20 -11.00 -6.42 9.34
CA VAL A 20 -11.37 -7.49 8.41
C VAL A 20 -10.28 -7.65 7.37
N LEU A 21 -9.91 -8.90 7.10
CA LEU A 21 -9.05 -9.25 5.98
C LEU A 21 -9.93 -9.74 4.82
N THR A 22 -9.83 -9.07 3.68
CA THR A 22 -10.42 -9.55 2.42
C THR A 22 -9.75 -10.85 2.00
N GLU A 23 -10.47 -11.87 1.54
CA GLU A 23 -9.87 -13.18 1.19
C GLU A 23 -8.64 -13.07 0.26
N ASP A 24 -8.65 -12.10 -0.65
CA ASP A 24 -7.56 -11.87 -1.61
C ASP A 24 -6.41 -10.98 -1.10
N TRP A 25 -6.39 -10.60 0.18
CA TRP A 25 -5.42 -9.64 0.74
C TRP A 25 -3.97 -10.01 0.41
N ALA A 26 -3.64 -11.31 0.54
CA ALA A 26 -2.29 -11.81 0.34
C ALA A 26 -1.89 -11.77 -1.15
N THR A 27 -2.85 -12.03 -2.03
CA THR A 27 -2.64 -11.94 -3.49
C THR A 27 -2.39 -10.50 -3.90
N VAL A 28 -3.21 -9.56 -3.41
CA VAL A 28 -3.07 -8.12 -3.67
C VAL A 28 -1.71 -7.59 -3.20
N LEU A 29 -1.34 -7.89 -1.95
CA LEU A 29 -0.06 -7.47 -1.38
C LEU A 29 1.15 -8.09 -2.11
N SER A 30 1.04 -9.35 -2.55
CA SER A 30 2.09 -10.03 -3.29
C SER A 30 2.27 -9.48 -4.71
N ASP A 31 1.16 -9.20 -5.40
CA ASP A 31 1.19 -8.64 -6.73
C ASP A 31 1.70 -7.19 -6.75
N ALA A 32 1.31 -6.40 -5.75
CA ALA A 32 1.83 -5.06 -5.57
C ALA A 32 3.32 -5.05 -5.21
N ALA A 33 3.77 -5.93 -4.31
CA ALA A 33 5.19 -6.07 -4.00
C ALA A 33 6.00 -6.45 -5.25
N ARG A 34 5.49 -7.35 -6.09
CA ARG A 34 6.11 -7.72 -7.38
C ARG A 34 6.15 -6.54 -8.35
N SER A 35 5.03 -5.82 -8.49
CA SER A 35 4.93 -4.65 -9.36
C SER A 35 5.90 -3.55 -8.94
N LEU A 36 6.06 -3.30 -7.63
CA LEU A 36 7.02 -2.33 -7.10
C LEU A 36 8.48 -2.79 -7.32
N ASP A 37 8.76 -4.08 -7.20
CA ASP A 37 10.07 -4.66 -7.49
C ASP A 37 10.44 -4.46 -8.97
N GLN A 38 9.50 -4.75 -9.87
CA GLN A 38 9.68 -4.52 -11.32
C GLN A 38 9.83 -3.03 -11.65
N ALA A 39 9.04 -2.16 -11.03
CA ALA A 39 9.15 -0.71 -11.21
C ALA A 39 10.51 -0.16 -10.69
N SER A 40 11.06 -0.77 -9.64
CA SER A 40 12.40 -0.45 -9.12
C SER A 40 13.49 -0.73 -10.15
N VAL A 41 13.29 -1.74 -11.01
CA VAL A 41 14.26 -2.14 -12.04
C VAL A 41 14.14 -1.23 -13.28
N ASP A 42 12.93 -0.82 -13.64
CA ASP A 42 12.67 -0.20 -14.94
C ASP A 42 12.95 1.31 -14.95
N VAL A 43 12.34 2.11 -14.06
CA VAL A 43 12.44 3.58 -14.10
C VAL A 43 12.13 4.15 -12.70
N VAL A 44 13.14 4.72 -12.04
CA VAL A 44 13.09 5.33 -10.68
C VAL A 44 13.07 4.33 -9.52
N ALA A 45 14.21 3.68 -9.25
CA ALA A 45 14.52 3.07 -7.96
C ALA A 45 14.60 4.14 -6.86
N THR A 46 13.46 4.67 -6.44
CA THR A 46 13.41 5.52 -5.24
C THR A 46 13.57 4.59 -4.04
N PRO A 47 14.45 4.87 -3.08
CA PRO A 47 14.59 4.04 -1.88
C PRO A 47 13.26 3.79 -1.16
N ALA A 48 12.29 4.71 -1.29
CA ALA A 48 10.92 4.55 -0.82
C ALA A 48 10.16 3.39 -1.46
N VAL A 49 10.31 3.15 -2.78
CA VAL A 49 9.63 2.07 -3.51
C VAL A 49 10.18 0.70 -3.09
N THR A 50 11.50 0.60 -2.97
CA THR A 50 12.17 -0.62 -2.50
C THR A 50 11.85 -0.92 -1.03
N HIS A 51 11.82 0.11 -0.19
CA HIS A 51 11.44 -0.03 1.22
C HIS A 51 9.98 -0.48 1.36
N LEU A 52 9.06 0.12 0.61
CA LEU A 52 7.65 -0.28 0.61
C LEU A 52 7.49 -1.75 0.19
N ALA A 53 8.13 -2.18 -0.90
CA ALA A 53 8.07 -3.58 -1.35
C ALA A 53 8.57 -4.57 -0.26
N ALA A 54 9.62 -4.20 0.48
CA ALA A 54 10.12 -4.99 1.60
C ALA A 54 9.11 -5.06 2.76
N GLN A 55 8.44 -3.94 3.09
CA GLN A 55 7.43 -3.91 4.14
C GLN A 55 6.18 -4.72 3.78
N LEU A 56 5.72 -4.69 2.52
CA LEU A 56 4.60 -5.52 2.06
C LEU A 56 4.94 -7.02 2.19
N ARG A 57 6.17 -7.41 1.86
CA ARG A 57 6.66 -8.79 2.07
C ARG A 57 6.71 -9.18 3.55
N MET A 58 7.10 -8.25 4.43
CA MET A 58 7.03 -8.49 5.87
C MET A 58 5.60 -8.68 6.37
N LEU A 59 4.64 -7.90 5.87
CA LEU A 59 3.22 -8.06 6.23
C LEU A 59 2.66 -9.39 5.71
N LEU A 60 3.06 -9.83 4.52
CA LEU A 60 2.73 -11.16 4.00
C LEU A 60 3.29 -12.29 4.87
N ALA A 61 4.54 -12.16 5.32
CA ALA A 61 5.21 -13.19 6.10
C ALA A 61 4.69 -13.28 7.55
N ASN A 62 4.37 -12.14 8.17
CA ASN A 62 3.96 -12.09 9.57
C ASN A 62 2.43 -12.06 9.76
N GLY A 63 1.67 -11.79 8.70
CA GLY A 63 0.24 -11.54 8.75
C GLY A 63 -0.09 -10.13 9.26
N LEU A 64 -1.10 -9.50 8.66
CA LEU A 64 -1.54 -8.14 9.03
C LEU A 64 -2.04 -8.04 10.48
N GLN A 65 -2.62 -9.12 11.02
CA GLN A 65 -3.18 -9.15 12.37
C GLN A 65 -2.12 -9.10 13.47
N THR A 66 -0.90 -9.55 13.17
CA THR A 66 0.16 -9.71 14.15
C THR A 66 0.89 -8.40 14.42
N ASN A 67 0.73 -7.39 13.54
CA ASN A 67 1.56 -6.20 13.59
C ASN A 67 0.85 -4.93 13.10
N ALA A 68 -0.19 -4.51 13.83
CA ALA A 68 -1.00 -3.32 13.52
C ALA A 68 -0.17 -2.03 13.37
N GLU A 69 0.93 -1.90 14.11
CA GLU A 69 1.84 -0.76 13.99
C GLU A 69 2.56 -0.73 12.64
N THR A 70 2.97 -1.92 12.15
CA THR A 70 3.56 -2.08 10.82
C THR A 70 2.52 -1.81 9.73
N VAL A 71 1.27 -2.25 9.89
CA VAL A 71 0.17 -1.94 8.97
C VAL A 71 -0.03 -0.43 8.85
N ASN A 72 -0.10 0.29 9.97
CA ASN A 72 -0.26 1.75 9.97
C ASN A 72 0.89 2.46 9.25
N ARG A 73 2.13 2.02 9.50
CA ARG A 73 3.32 2.58 8.84
C ARG A 73 3.31 2.34 7.32
N VAL A 74 2.96 1.14 6.89
CA VAL A 74 2.89 0.79 5.46
C VAL A 74 1.78 1.56 4.76
N ALA A 75 0.64 1.76 5.42
CA ALA A 75 -0.46 2.56 4.89
C ALA A 75 -0.04 4.03 4.70
N ASP A 76 0.64 4.62 5.68
CA ASP A 76 1.15 6.00 5.60
C ASP A 76 2.22 6.15 4.49
N GLU A 77 3.14 5.20 4.39
CA GLU A 77 4.18 5.21 3.36
C GLU A 77 3.61 5.04 1.94
N THR A 78 2.61 4.15 1.79
CA THR A 78 1.85 3.98 0.55
C THR A 78 1.17 5.29 0.15
N GLN A 79 0.50 5.95 1.10
CA GLN A 79 -0.15 7.24 0.88
C GLN A 79 0.86 8.33 0.48
N ARG A 80 2.03 8.36 1.12
CA ARG A 80 3.09 9.32 0.79
C ARG A 80 3.61 9.13 -0.63
N ILE A 81 3.84 7.88 -1.05
CA ILE A 81 4.29 7.56 -2.42
C ILE A 81 3.21 7.90 -3.45
N LEU A 82 1.93 7.60 -3.16
CA LEU A 82 0.80 8.00 -4.00
C LEU A 82 0.62 9.52 -4.08
N SER A 83 0.94 10.26 -3.01
CA SER A 83 0.86 11.73 -2.99
C SER A 83 2.00 12.38 -3.79
N GLN A 84 3.19 11.78 -3.76
CA GLN A 84 4.36 12.23 -4.53
C GLN A 84 4.24 11.86 -6.01
N THR A 85 3.61 10.73 -6.31
CA THR A 85 3.38 10.26 -7.68
C THR A 85 2.02 10.75 -8.11
N ARG A 86 1.94 11.93 -8.74
CA ARG A 86 0.66 12.52 -9.17
C ARG A 86 -0.11 11.55 -10.08
N ILE A 87 -1.07 10.81 -9.51
CA ILE A 87 -1.91 9.87 -10.22
C ILE A 87 -3.28 10.51 -10.42
N PRO A 88 -3.69 10.86 -11.66
CA PRO A 88 -5.02 11.37 -11.91
C PRO A 88 -6.07 10.32 -11.53
N GLY A 89 -7.04 10.70 -10.70
CA GLY A 89 -8.13 9.84 -10.21
C GLY A 89 -8.02 9.41 -8.75
N ILE A 90 -6.93 9.75 -8.05
CA ILE A 90 -6.82 9.52 -6.61
C ILE A 90 -7.03 10.85 -5.87
N PRO A 91 -8.06 10.97 -5.01
CA PRO A 91 -8.26 12.17 -4.21
C PRO A 91 -7.07 12.37 -3.26
N ARG A 92 -6.57 13.61 -3.18
CA ARG A 92 -5.40 13.96 -2.37
C ARG A 92 -5.71 13.86 -0.89
N PRO A 93 -4.71 13.59 -0.03
CA PRO A 93 -4.78 13.77 1.41
C PRO A 93 -4.87 15.24 1.87
N GLU A 94 -5.47 16.10 1.07
CA GLU A 94 -5.82 17.48 1.42
C GLU A 94 -7.20 17.85 0.84
N ASP A 95 -7.79 16.95 0.02
CA ASP A 95 -8.99 17.26 -0.76
C ASP A 95 -10.31 17.04 0.00
N GLU A 96 -10.45 16.10 0.94
CA GLU A 96 -11.71 15.86 1.68
C GLU A 96 -11.56 14.64 2.59
N HIS A 97 -11.62 14.80 3.92
CA HIS A 97 -11.87 13.71 4.91
C HIS A 97 -11.89 12.28 4.33
N TRP A 98 -10.72 11.66 4.07
CA TRP A 98 -10.61 10.34 3.39
C TRP A 98 -10.97 9.17 4.30
N GLU A 99 -11.45 9.47 5.51
CA GLU A 99 -12.20 8.55 6.33
C GLU A 99 -13.54 8.30 5.63
N PHE A 100 -13.59 7.40 4.62
CA PHE A 100 -14.83 7.01 3.92
C PHE A 100 -16.03 6.95 4.87
N ALA A 101 -16.92 7.94 4.85
CA ALA A 101 -18.08 7.97 5.75
C ALA A 101 -18.98 6.73 5.55
#